data_AF-A0A4P9WYG8-F1
#
_entry.id   AF-A0A4P9WYG8-F1
#
_cell.length_a   1.000
_cell.length_b   1.000
_cell.length_c   1.000
_cell.angle_alpha   90.00
_cell.angle_beta   90.00
_cell.angle_gamma   90.00
#
_symmetry.space_group_name_H-M   'P 1'
#
loop_
_entity.id
_entity.type
_entity.pdbx_description
1 polymer ?
#
loop_
_entity_poly.entity_id
_entity_poly.type
_entity_poly.pdbx_seq_one_letter_code
_entity_poly.pdbx_strand_id
1 'polypeptide(L)' 'MLPTPRRAPVEFNQAISYVNKIKNRFTNEPDTYKQFLEILQTYQKEQKPIQDVYAQVTVLFNGAPDLLEEFKQFLPDDSA' A
#
# COMPACT_ATOMS: atom_id res chain seq x y z
N MET A 1 4.04 -32.55 13.79
CA MET A 1 4.71 -31.76 12.72
C MET A 1 4.53 -30.31 13.11
N LEU A 2 5.61 -29.58 13.43
CA LEU A 2 5.51 -28.12 13.59
C LEU A 2 5.56 -27.49 12.19
N PRO A 3 4.70 -26.50 11.92
CA PRO A 3 5.26 -25.27 11.39
C PRO A 3 4.81 -24.03 12.19
N THR A 4 5.79 -23.14 12.27
CA THR A 4 5.98 -21.93 13.06
C THR A 4 5.22 -20.72 12.44
N PRO A 5 5.39 -19.49 12.96
CA PRO A 5 4.40 -18.75 13.72
C PRO A 5 3.82 -17.54 12.93
N ARG A 6 2.88 -16.80 13.55
CA ARG A 6 2.74 -15.34 13.39
C ARG A 6 2.97 -14.80 11.95
N ARG A 7 1.97 -14.94 11.06
CA ARG A 7 2.01 -14.26 9.74
C ARG A 7 1.80 -12.74 9.84
N ALA A 8 1.02 -12.29 10.83
CA ALA A 8 0.70 -10.88 11.05
C ALA A 8 1.88 -9.88 11.21
N PRO A 9 2.99 -10.17 11.93
CA PRO A 9 4.07 -9.19 12.11
C PRO A 9 4.86 -8.91 10.83
N VAL A 10 4.92 -9.85 9.89
CA VAL A 10 5.74 -9.69 8.67
C VAL A 10 5.07 -8.74 7.69
N GLU A 11 3.74 -8.80 7.57
CA GLU A 11 2.94 -7.90 6.74
C GLU A 11 2.98 -6.47 7.27
N PHE A 12 2.89 -6.30 8.60
CA PHE A 12 3.01 -5.00 9.23
C PHE A 12 4.41 -4.40 9.01
N ASN A 13 5.47 -5.20 9.15
CA ASN A 13 6.84 -4.74 8.93
C ASN A 13 7.09 -4.34 7.45
N GLN A 14 6.47 -5.04 6.50
CA GLN A 14 6.48 -4.67 5.10
C GLN A 14 5.72 -3.35 4.87
N ALA A 15 4.54 -3.18 5.45
CA ALA A 15 3.75 -1.95 5.32
C ALA A 15 4.50 -0.72 5.87
N ILE A 16 5.16 -0.87 7.03
CA ILE A 16 6.00 0.19 7.61
C ILE A 16 7.18 0.52 6.69
N SER A 17 7.83 -0.49 6.11
CA SER A 17 8.95 -0.28 5.18
C SER A 17 8.49 0.43 3.91
N TYR A 18 7.34 0.03 3.36
CA TYR A 18 6.71 0.62 2.20
C TYR A 18 6.33 2.09 2.42
N VAL A 19 5.68 2.40 3.55
CA VAL A 19 5.33 3.77 3.96
C VAL A 19 6.58 4.64 4.12
N ASN A 20 7.65 4.12 4.71
CA ASN A 20 8.93 4.84 4.80
C ASN A 20 9.55 5.10 3.43
N LYS A 21 9.45 4.13 2.50
CA LYS A 21 9.95 4.27 1.14
C LYS A 21 9.21 5.38 0.39
N ILE A 22 7.87 5.41 0.44
CA ILE A 22 7.04 6.50 -0.11
C ILE A 22 7.47 7.84 0.51
N LYS A 23 7.56 7.91 1.83
CA LYS A 23 7.92 9.14 2.54
C LYS A 23 9.30 9.67 2.13
N ASN A 24 10.28 8.80 1.93
CA ASN A 24 11.62 9.17 1.51
C ASN A 24 11.67 9.58 0.02
N ARG A 25 10.92 8.87 -0.84
CA ARG A 25 10.80 9.20 -2.27
C ARG A 25 10.13 10.54 -2.51
N PHE A 26 9.05 10.81 -1.78
CA PHE A 26 8.26 12.03 -1.88
C PHE A 26 8.58 12.99 -0.72
N THR A 27 9.83 13.02 -0.24
CA THR A 27 10.20 13.94 0.86
C THR A 27 9.98 15.41 0.51
N ASN A 28 10.07 15.75 -0.78
CA ASN A 28 9.80 17.09 -1.31
C ASN A 28 8.32 17.31 -1.71
N GLU A 29 7.50 16.25 -1.65
CA GLU A 29 6.09 16.26 -2.08
C GLU A 29 5.20 15.67 -0.96
N PRO A 30 5.00 16.41 0.14
CA PRO A 30 4.19 15.95 1.27
C PRO A 30 2.73 15.70 0.89
N ASP A 31 2.23 16.35 -0.17
CA ASP A 31 0.90 16.15 -0.71
C ASP A 31 0.71 14.74 -1.27
N THR A 32 1.73 14.15 -1.91
CA THR A 32 1.66 12.78 -2.43
C THR A 32 1.45 11.77 -1.29
N TYR A 33 2.17 11.94 -0.18
CA TYR A 33 1.99 11.11 1.01
C TYR A 33 0.60 11.28 1.63
N LYS A 34 0.10 12.53 1.73
CA LYS A 34 -1.26 12.80 2.23
C LYS A 34 -2.33 12.16 1.35
N GLN A 35 -2.24 12.29 0.02
CA GLN A 35 -3.20 11.68 -0.90
C GLN A 35 -3.20 10.16 -0.77
N PHE A 36 -2.03 9.53 -0.62
CA PHE A 36 -1.97 8.08 -0.39
C PHE A 36 -2.75 7.65 0.87
N LEU A 37 -2.56 8.39 1.98
CA LEU A 37 -3.29 8.11 3.22
C LEU A 37 -4.79 8.40 3.11
N GLU A 38 -5.18 9.40 2.33
CA GLU A 38 -6.60 9.73 2.08
C GLU A 38 -7.28 8.61 1.28
N ILE A 39 -6.61 8.07 0.26
CA ILE A 39 -7.12 6.93 -0.52
C ILE A 39 -7.30 5.72 0.40
N LEU A 40 -6.32 5.40 1.26
CA LEU A 40 -6.42 4.29 2.23
C LEU A 40 -7.54 4.50 3.27
N GLN A 41 -7.71 5.73 3.77
CA GLN A 41 -8.82 6.04 4.68
C GLN A 41 -10.17 5.90 3.99
N THR A 42 -10.26 6.33 2.74
CA THR A 42 -11.47 6.21 1.91
C THR A 42 -11.81 4.73 1.68
N TYR A 43 -10.81 3.89 1.40
CA TYR A 43 -10.97 2.44 1.34
C TYR A 43 -11.55 1.87 2.63
N GLN A 44 -10.97 2.21 3.78
CA GLN A 44 -11.43 1.71 5.09
C GLN A 44 -12.83 2.23 5.47
N LYS A 45 -13.12 3.50 5.17
CA LYS A 45 -14.37 4.17 5.55
C LYS A 45 -15.54 3.77 4.66
N GLU A 46 -15.33 3.75 3.35
CA GLU A 46 -16.37 3.46 2.37
C GLU A 46 -16.42 1.98 1.96
N GLN A 47 -15.48 1.15 2.45
CA GLN A 47 -15.29 -0.23 2.00
C GLN A 47 -15.25 -0.33 0.47
N LYS A 48 -14.59 0.65 -0.16
CA LYS A 48 -14.46 0.70 -1.61
C LYS A 48 -13.74 -0.54 -2.13
N PRO A 49 -14.02 -0.97 -3.37
CA PRO A 49 -13.25 -2.06 -3.96
C PRO A 49 -11.77 -1.67 -4.01
N ILE A 50 -10.91 -2.63 -3.69
CA ILE A 50 -9.46 -2.45 -3.72
C ILE A 50 -8.94 -2.07 -5.13
N GLN A 51 -9.73 -2.37 -6.18
CA GLN A 51 -9.45 -1.95 -7.55
C GLN A 51 -9.51 -0.44 -7.75
N ASP A 52 -10.48 0.26 -7.14
CA ASP A 52 -10.58 1.72 -7.17
C ASP A 52 -9.40 2.37 -6.44
N VAL A 53 -9.03 1.79 -5.29
CA VAL A 53 -7.84 2.18 -4.52
C VAL A 53 -6.60 2.04 -5.37
N TYR A 54 -6.44 0.88 -6.01
CA TYR A 54 -5.30 0.60 -6.87
C TYR A 54 -5.20 1.57 -8.05
N ALA A 55 -6.33 1.91 -8.69
CA ALA A 55 -6.36 2.90 -9.78
C ALA A 55 -5.91 4.29 -9.31
N GLN A 56 -6.41 4.76 -8.16
CA GLN A 56 -5.98 6.05 -7.59
C GLN A 56 -4.50 6.05 -7.19
N VAL A 57 -4.03 4.97 -6.57
CA VAL A 57 -2.61 4.79 -6.20
C VAL A 57 -1.73 4.74 -7.46
N THR A 58 -2.20 4.14 -8.55
CA THR A 58 -1.51 4.11 -9.86
C THR A 58 -1.30 5.50 -10.43
N VAL A 59 -2.34 6.36 -10.38
CA VAL A 59 -2.21 7.75 -10.82
C VAL A 59 -1.28 8.53 -9.90
N LEU A 60 -1.40 8.32 -8.59
CA LEU A 60 -0.58 8.99 -7.58
C LEU A 60 0.91 8.66 -7.70
N PHE A 61 1.24 7.40 -7.99
CA PHE A 61 2.61 6.91 -8.17
C PHE A 61 2.97 6.68 -9.64
N ASN A 62 2.39 7.43 -10.58
CA ASN A 62 2.66 7.27 -12.01
C ASN A 62 4.15 7.41 -12.38
N GLY A 63 4.94 8.13 -11.57
CA GLY A 63 6.40 8.25 -11.72
C GLY A 63 7.24 7.23 -10.93
N ALA A 64 6.61 6.30 -10.22
CA ALA A 64 7.25 5.34 -9.31
C ALA A 64 6.59 3.95 -9.43
N PRO A 65 6.85 3.22 -10.54
CA PRO A 65 6.27 1.90 -10.79
C PRO A 65 6.68 0.88 -9.73
N ASP A 66 7.86 1.03 -9.13
CA ASP A 66 8.34 0.15 -8.06
C ASP A 66 7.45 0.17 -6.82
N LEU A 67 6.79 1.31 -6.53
CA LEU A 67 5.85 1.41 -5.43
C LEU A 67 4.54 0.68 -5.75
N LEU A 68 4.09 0.73 -7.00
CA LEU A 68 2.89 0.03 -7.44
C LEU A 68 3.06 -1.49 -7.39
N GLU A 69 4.23 -1.99 -7.78
CA GLU A 69 4.55 -3.41 -7.69
C GLU A 69 4.53 -3.91 -6.25
N GLU A 70 5.12 -3.16 -5.32
CA GLU A 70 5.04 -3.50 -3.88
C GLU A 70 3.60 -3.38 -3.36
N PHE A 71 2.83 -2.37 -3.80
CA PHE A 71 1.43 -2.22 -3.41
C PHE A 71 0.57 -3.42 -3.81
N LYS A 72 0.83 -4.04 -4.98
CA LYS A 72 0.16 -5.28 -5.40
C LYS A 72 0.36 -6.43 -4.42
N GLN A 73 1.50 -6.50 -3.73
CA GLN A 73 1.77 -7.53 -2.72
C GLN A 73 0.96 -7.36 -1.44
N PHE A 74 0.46 -6.14 -1.18
CA PHE A 74 -0.44 -5.84 -0.07
C PHE A 74 -1.91 -6.06 -0.42
N LEU A 75 -2.22 -6.27 -1.70
CA LEU A 75 -3.56 -6.67 -2.07
C LEU A 75 -3.73 -8.12 -1.62
N PRO A 76 -4.79 -8.45 -0.85
CA PRO A 76 -5.13 -9.85 -0.65
C PRO A 76 -5.31 -10.40 -2.04
N ASP A 77 -4.46 -11.36 -2.40
CA ASP A 77 -4.53 -12.07 -3.67
C ASP A 77 -6.01 -12.43 -3.85
N ASP A 78 -6.61 -12.04 -4.97
CA ASP A 78 -7.80 -12.73 -5.46
C ASP A 78 -7.31 -14.12 -5.85
N SER A 79 -6.87 -14.89 -4.84
CA SER A 79 -6.63 -16.31 -4.93
C SER A 79 -8.02 -16.90 -5.08
N ALA A 80 -8.44 -16.95 -6.33
CA ALA A 80 -9.42 -17.90 -6.82
C ALA A 80 -9.16 -19.31 -6.27
#